data_AF-A0A6M3LWI3-F1
#
_entry.id   AF-A0A6M3LWI3-F1
#
_cell.length_a   1.000
_cell.length_b   1.000
_cell.length_c   1.000
_cell.angle_alpha   90.00
_cell.angle_beta   90.00
_cell.angle_gamma   90.00
#
_symmetry.space_group_name_H-M   'P 1'
#
loop_
_entity.id
_entity.type
_entity.pdbx_description
1 polymer ?
#
loop_
_entity_poly.entity_id
_entity_poly.type
_entity_poly.pdbx_seq_one_letter_code
_entity_poly.pdbx_strand_id
1 'polypeptide(L)'
;MKEAIKRFHNIKSHSSEFFKTFSVQLSKFTNPFTGFNIVAFDDYLQKRYGNYEDNKTSMADFIKKEYGMRAVKLIENLIDGK
;
A
#
# COMPACT_ATOMS: atom_id res chain seq x y z
N MET A 1 -13.00 -4.93 -18.87
CA MET A 1 -11.94 -3.96 -19.26
C MET A 1 -12.19 -2.56 -18.71
N LYS A 2 -13.38 -1.95 -18.90
CA LYS A 2 -13.70 -0.62 -18.31
C LYS A 2 -13.52 -0.54 -16.78
N GLU A 3 -13.93 -1.57 -16.05
CA GLU A 3 -13.77 -1.63 -14.58
C GLU A 3 -12.32 -1.68 -14.10
N ALA A 4 -11.44 -2.39 -14.81
CA ALA A 4 -10.01 -2.47 -14.47
C ALA A 4 -9.31 -1.11 -14.66
N ILE A 5 -9.66 -0.40 -15.73
CA ILE A 5 -9.15 0.96 -16.01
C ILE A 5 -9.61 1.94 -14.93
N LYS A 6 -10.89 1.86 -14.52
CA LYS A 6 -11.45 2.69 -13.46
C LYS A 6 -10.75 2.45 -12.11
N ARG A 7 -10.57 1.17 -11.72
CA ARG A 7 -9.81 0.79 -10.52
C ARG A 7 -8.38 1.33 -10.54
N PHE A 8 -7.68 1.21 -11.66
CA PHE A 8 -6.33 1.71 -11.78
C PHE A 8 -6.24 3.24 -11.69
N HIS A 9 -7.23 3.94 -12.24
CA HIS A 9 -7.33 5.39 -12.12
C HIS A 9 -7.54 5.82 -10.67
N ASN A 10 -8.43 5.14 -9.94
CA ASN A 10 -8.68 5.39 -8.53
C ASN A 10 -7.42 5.15 -7.68
N ILE A 11 -6.72 4.03 -7.89
CA ILE A 11 -5.43 3.74 -7.24
C ILE A 11 -4.43 4.88 -7.47
N LYS A 12 -4.32 5.39 -8.71
CA LYS A 12 -3.40 6.47 -9.03
C LYS A 12 -3.71 7.78 -8.31
N SER A 13 -4.97 8.05 -7.97
CA SER A 13 -5.36 9.26 -7.24
C SER A 13 -4.68 9.38 -5.86
N HIS A 14 -4.32 8.25 -5.26
CA HIS A 14 -3.65 8.15 -3.96
C HIS A 14 -2.13 8.36 -4.01
N SER A 15 -1.53 8.58 -5.20
CA SER A 15 -0.06 8.60 -5.38
C SER A 15 0.65 9.64 -4.51
N SER A 16 0.07 10.83 -4.36
CA SER A 16 0.66 11.92 -3.57
C SER A 16 0.62 11.61 -2.07
N GLU A 17 -0.51 11.09 -1.58
CA GLU A 17 -0.67 10.70 -0.17
C GLU A 17 0.24 9.51 0.19
N PHE A 18 0.32 8.52 -0.70
CA PHE A 18 1.20 7.38 -0.54
C PHE A 18 2.67 7.80 -0.46
N PHE A 19 3.11 8.70 -1.34
CA PHE A 19 4.48 9.22 -1.30
C PHE A 19 4.74 9.99 0.00
N LYS A 20 3.82 10.84 0.45
CA LYS A 20 3.97 11.58 1.72
C LYS A 20 4.06 10.65 2.93
N THR A 21 3.28 9.58 2.94
CA THR A 21 3.23 8.63 4.05
C THR A 21 4.46 7.73 4.10
N PHE A 22 4.81 7.09 2.97
CA PHE A 22 5.83 6.04 2.94
C PHE A 22 7.18 6.49 2.34
N SER A 23 7.25 7.72 1.81
CA SER A 23 8.44 8.26 1.12
C SER A 23 8.92 7.38 -0.04
N VAL A 24 7.98 6.72 -0.73
CA VAL A 24 8.24 5.86 -1.90
C VAL A 24 7.09 6.01 -2.90
N GLN A 25 7.40 5.90 -4.19
CA GLN A 25 6.39 6.06 -5.22
C GLN A 25 5.44 4.86 -5.30
N LEU A 26 4.13 5.13 -5.35
CA LEU A 26 3.08 4.13 -5.51
C LEU A 26 3.23 3.30 -6.81
N SER A 27 3.82 3.89 -7.85
CA SER A 27 4.12 3.23 -9.12
C SER A 27 4.99 1.96 -8.96
N LYS A 28 5.79 1.87 -7.90
CA LYS A 28 6.60 0.67 -7.61
C LYS A 28 5.77 -0.54 -7.19
N PHE A 29 4.56 -0.31 -6.71
CA PHE A 29 3.67 -1.33 -6.14
C PHE A 29 2.35 -1.42 -6.90
N THR A 30 2.27 -0.90 -8.12
CA THR A 30 1.03 -0.89 -8.89
C THR A 30 1.23 -1.39 -10.30
N ASN A 31 0.26 -2.16 -10.78
CA ASN A 31 0.20 -2.68 -12.14
C ASN A 31 -1.18 -2.35 -12.75
N PRO A 32 -1.26 -1.89 -14.00
CA PRO A 32 -2.52 -1.56 -14.66
C PRO A 32 -3.56 -2.70 -14.71
N PHE A 33 -3.10 -3.95 -14.69
CA PHE A 33 -3.94 -5.14 -14.83
C PHE A 33 -4.29 -5.79 -13.49
N THR A 34 -3.37 -5.73 -12.52
CA THR A 34 -3.53 -6.42 -11.22
C THR A 34 -3.74 -5.48 -10.04
N GLY A 35 -3.65 -4.15 -10.24
CA GLY A 35 -3.85 -3.17 -9.18
C GLY A 35 -2.65 -3.03 -8.25
N PHE A 36 -2.90 -2.79 -6.96
CA PHE A 36 -1.87 -2.65 -5.94
C PHE A 36 -1.32 -4.02 -5.53
N ASN A 37 0.01 -4.15 -5.55
CA ASN A 37 0.72 -5.36 -5.15
C ASN A 37 1.14 -5.25 -3.68
N ILE A 38 0.29 -5.78 -2.81
CA ILE A 38 0.50 -5.78 -1.36
C ILE A 38 1.77 -6.56 -0.96
N VAL A 39 2.08 -7.66 -1.65
CA VAL A 39 3.26 -8.49 -1.33
C VAL A 39 4.55 -7.71 -1.60
N ALA A 40 4.64 -7.01 -2.74
CA ALA A 40 5.80 -6.18 -3.04
C ALA A 40 5.94 -4.99 -2.07
N PHE A 41 4.82 -4.50 -1.52
CA PHE A 41 4.83 -3.46 -0.51
C PHE A 41 5.28 -3.98 0.85
N ASP A 42 4.82 -5.16 1.26
CA ASP A 42 5.29 -5.86 2.47
C ASP A 42 6.79 -6.14 2.41
N ASP A 43 7.29 -6.68 1.29
CA ASP A 43 8.72 -6.88 1.03
C ASP A 43 9.53 -5.58 1.17
N TYR A 44 8.97 -4.46 0.72
CA TYR A 44 9.60 -3.15 0.86
C TYR A 44 9.69 -2.71 2.32
N LEU A 45 8.62 -2.90 3.10
CA LEU A 45 8.60 -2.59 4.52
C LEU A 45 9.59 -3.47 5.29
N GLN A 46 9.64 -4.77 4.98
CA GLN A 46 10.58 -5.69 5.62
C GLN A 46 12.04 -5.33 5.33
N LYS A 47 12.34 -4.92 4.09
CA LYS A 47 13.68 -4.42 3.72
C LYS A 47 14.04 -3.14 4.44
N ARG A 48 13.06 -2.26 4.71
CA ARG A 48 13.29 -0.95 5.33
C ARG A 48 13.40 -1.02 6.85
N TYR A 49 12.63 -1.88 7.49
CA TYR A 49 12.48 -1.92 8.95
C TYR A 49 12.97 -3.23 9.59
N GLY A 50 13.42 -4.19 8.78
CA GLY A 50 13.71 -5.54 9.23
C GLY A 50 12.44 -6.36 9.43
N ASN A 51 12.58 -7.52 10.07
CA ASN A 51 11.43 -8.38 10.37
C ASN A 51 10.55 -7.73 11.46
N TYR A 52 9.46 -7.07 11.05
CA TYR A 52 8.46 -6.50 11.97
C TYR A 52 7.32 -7.48 12.29
N GLU A 53 7.22 -8.61 11.60
CA GLU A 53 6.20 -9.63 11.85
C GLU A 53 6.74 -10.68 12.81
N ASP A 54 6.39 -10.54 14.10
CA ASP A 54 6.87 -11.38 15.20
C ASP A 54 5.83 -12.42 15.67
N ASN A 55 5.03 -12.96 14.74
CA ASN A 55 3.85 -13.82 14.98
C ASN A 55 2.70 -13.16 15.77
N LYS A 56 2.88 -11.91 16.24
CA LYS A 56 1.85 -11.14 16.97
C LYS A 56 1.50 -9.83 16.28
N THR A 57 2.45 -9.27 15.53
CA THR A 57 2.27 -8.01 14.80
C THR A 57 2.03 -8.30 13.32
N SER A 58 0.87 -7.90 12.81
CA SER A 58 0.61 -7.91 11.37
C SER A 58 1.19 -6.68 10.68
N MET A 59 1.39 -6.71 9.35
CA MET A 59 1.68 -5.49 8.57
C MET A 59 0.70 -4.34 8.87
N ALA A 60 -0.60 -4.62 9.05
CA ALA A 60 -1.57 -3.57 9.37
C ALA A 60 -1.30 -2.94 10.75
N ASP A 61 -0.96 -3.75 11.75
CA ASP A 61 -0.60 -3.27 13.09
C ASP A 61 0.70 -2.46 13.06
N PHE A 62 1.68 -2.92 12.29
CA PHE A 62 2.93 -2.22 12.05
C PHE A 62 2.69 -0.85 11.41
N ILE A 63 1.92 -0.81 10.31
CA ILE A 63 1.59 0.44 9.61
C ILE A 63 0.82 1.39 10.52
N LYS A 64 -0.13 0.87 11.31
CA LYS A 64 -0.88 1.66 12.29
C LYS A 64 0.04 2.28 13.33
N LYS A 65 1.03 1.53 13.82
CA LYS A 65 1.99 1.99 14.82
C LYS A 65 2.93 3.06 14.28
N GLU A 66 3.49 2.84 13.09
CA GLU A 66 4.52 3.73 12.51
C GLU A 66 3.94 4.96 11.79
N TYR A 67 2.80 4.81 11.11
CA TYR A 67 2.24 5.83 10.22
C TYR A 67 0.82 6.26 10.59
N GLY A 68 0.21 5.59 11.58
CA GLY A 68 -1.14 5.90 12.07
C GLY A 68 -2.27 5.26 11.27
N MET A 69 -3.48 5.37 11.80
CA MET A 69 -4.69 4.75 11.24
C MET A 69 -5.03 5.21 9.81
N ARG A 70 -4.66 6.44 9.43
CA ARG A 70 -4.88 6.94 8.07
C ARG A 70 -4.09 6.15 7.03
N ALA A 71 -2.87 5.76 7.37
CA ALA A 71 -2.03 4.94 6.49
C ALA A 71 -2.59 3.53 6.28
N VAL A 72 -3.18 2.93 7.33
CA VAL A 72 -3.88 1.64 7.22
C VAL A 72 -5.03 1.74 6.21
N LYS A 73 -5.89 2.75 6.37
CA LYS A 73 -7.02 3.00 5.45
C LYS A 73 -6.56 3.25 4.01
N LEU A 74 -5.44 3.94 3.84
CA LEU A 74 -4.84 4.16 2.53
C LEU A 74 -4.48 2.83 1.86
N ILE A 75 -3.84 1.91 2.58
CA ILE A 75 -3.51 0.58 2.06
C ILE A 75 -4.78 -0.24 1.76
N GLU A 76 -5.78 -0.22 2.65
CA GLU A 76 -7.08 -0.87 2.41
C GLU A 76 -7.75 -0.36 1.13
N ASN A 77 -7.78 0.97 0.93
CA ASN A 77 -8.33 1.58 -0.29
C ASN A 77 -7.58 1.14 -1.55
N LEU A 78 -6.24 1.04 -1.46
CA LEU A 78 -5.41 0.59 -2.58
C LEU A 78 -5.65 -0.87 -2.95
N ILE A 79 -5.85 -1.74 -1.96
CA ILE A 79 -6.19 -3.17 -2.15
C ILE A 79 -7.57 -3.31 -2.79
N ASP A 80 -8.57 -2.56 -2.29
CA ASP A 80 -9.93 -2.57 -2.81
C ASP A 80 -10.05 -1.90 -4.19
N GLY A 81 -9.04 -1.13 -4.59
CA GLY A 81 -9.04 -0.33 -5.81
C GLY A 81 -10.05 0.83 -5.76
N LYS A 82 -10.26 1.40 -4.58
CA LYS A 82 -11.23 2.46 -4.28
C LYS A 82 -10.65 3.86 -4.49
#